data_AF-A0A951RZ22-F1
#
_entry.id   AF-A0A951RZ22-F1
#
_cell.length_a   1.000
_cell.length_b   1.000
_cell.length_c   1.000
_cell.angle_alpha   90.00
_cell.angle_beta   90.00
_cell.angle_gamma   90.00
#
_symmetry.space_group_name_H-M   'P 1'
#
loop_
_entity.id
_entity.type
_entity.pdbx_description
1 polymer ?
#
loop_
_entity_poly.entity_id
_entity_poly.type
_entity_poly.pdbx_seq_one_letter_code
_entity_poly.pdbx_strand_id
1 'polypeptide(L)' 'MTEEQMIQGCRENLPGAQKSLYKRHSAKMLGVCYRYARNQADAEDMLQEGFMKVFSQIHQFKGDGSLEG' A
#
# COMPACT_ATOMS: atom_id res chain seq x y z
N MET A 1 -11.83 3.60 9.86
CA MET A 1 -11.61 4.35 8.61
C MET A 1 -11.98 3.43 7.46
N THR A 2 -12.88 3.85 6.57
CA THR A 2 -13.28 3.07 5.39
C THR A 2 -12.19 3.09 4.32
N GLU A 3 -12.29 2.21 3.32
CA GLU A 3 -11.34 2.16 2.19
C GLU A 3 -11.33 3.49 1.41
N GLU A 4 -12.51 4.03 1.11
CA GLU A 4 -12.67 5.31 0.43
C GLU A 4 -12.03 6.47 1.22
N GLN A 5 -12.20 6.49 2.54
CA GLN A 5 -11.55 7.50 3.41
C GLN A 5 -10.03 7.38 3.40
N MET A 6 -9.50 6.15 3.39
CA MET A 6 -8.05 5.93 3.29
C MET A 6 -7.53 6.39 1.93
N ILE A 7 -8.21 6.06 0.83
CA ILE A 7 -7.81 6.46 -0.53
C ILE A 7 -7.84 7.98 -0.67
N GLN A 8 -8.94 8.62 -0.25
CA GLN A 8 -9.07 10.06 -0.32
C GLN A 8 -8.00 10.77 0.53
N GLY A 9 -7.78 10.30 1.77
CA GLY A 9 -6.71 10.82 2.61
C GLY A 9 -5.31 10.57 2.04
N CYS A 10 -5.08 9.46 1.33
CA CYS A 10 -3.80 9.21 0.65
C CYS A 10 -3.60 10.18 -0.53
N ARG A 11 -4.65 10.51 -1.29
CA ARG A 11 -4.59 11.53 -2.35
C ARG A 11 -4.26 12.92 -1.81
N GLU A 12 -4.72 13.21 -0.60
CA GLU A 12 -4.40 14.45 0.13
C GLU A 12 -3.07 14.39 0.89
N ASN A 13 -2.28 13.32 0.73
CA ASN A 13 -1.01 13.09 1.43
C ASN A 13 -1.11 13.12 2.96
N LEU A 14 -2.25 12.71 3.52
CA LEU A 14 -2.45 12.64 4.96
C LEU A 14 -1.67 11.46 5.56
N PRO A 15 -0.72 11.69 6.49
CA PRO A 15 0.08 10.62 7.08
C PRO A 15 -0.76 9.55 7.80
N GLY A 16 -1.88 9.96 8.41
CA GLY A 16 -2.79 9.04 9.09
C GLY A 16 -3.48 8.06 8.13
N ALA A 17 -3.83 8.53 6.93
CA ALA A 17 -4.46 7.70 5.91
C ALA A 17 -3.45 6.71 5.30
N GLN A 18 -2.25 7.19 4.94
CA GLN A 18 -1.15 6.35 4.45
C GLN A 18 -0.77 5.26 5.45
N LYS A 19 -0.66 5.60 6.75
CA LYS A 19 -0.39 4.64 7.82
C LYS A 19 -1.50 3.60 7.97
N SER A 20 -2.76 4.01 7.82
CA SER A 20 -3.91 3.11 7.91
C SER A 20 -3.95 2.14 6.74
N LEU A 21 -3.70 2.63 5.52
CA LEU A 21 -3.60 1.83 4.31
C LEU A 21 -2.45 0.82 4.41
N TYR A 22 -1.27 1.29 4.83
CA TYR A 22 -0.10 0.44 5.06
C TYR A 22 -0.41 -0.68 6.05
N LYS A 23 -0.91 -0.35 7.25
CA LYS A 23 -1.23 -1.35 8.28
C LYS A 23 -2.24 -2.39 7.81
N ARG A 24 -3.19 -2.02 6.97
CA ARG A 24 -4.24 -2.91 6.49
C ARG A 24 -3.72 -3.94 5.48
N HIS A 25 -2.85 -3.52 4.56
CA HIS A 25 -2.44 -4.37 3.43
C HIS A 25 -1.01 -4.91 3.55
N SER A 26 -0.18 -4.40 4.47
CA SER A 26 1.24 -4.76 4.57
C SER A 26 1.46 -6.25 4.82
N ALA A 27 0.70 -6.89 5.71
CA ALA A 27 0.89 -8.32 6.01
C ALA A 27 0.67 -9.20 4.77
N LYS A 28 -0.38 -8.93 4.00
CA LYS A 28 -0.70 -9.67 2.77
C LYS A 28 0.31 -9.39 1.66
N MET A 29 0.67 -8.12 1.45
CA MET A 29 1.68 -7.74 0.45
C MET A 29 3.07 -8.30 0.80
N LEU A 30 3.46 -8.28 2.07
CA LEU A 30 4.72 -8.86 2.53
C LEU A 30 4.78 -10.36 2.25
N GLY A 31 3.66 -11.08 2.44
CA GLY A 31 3.53 -12.48 2.05
C GLY A 31 3.74 -12.72 0.54
N VAL A 32 3.43 -11.74 -0.31
CA VAL A 32 3.75 -11.78 -1.75
C VAL A 32 5.23 -11.44 -1.99
N CYS A 33 5.78 -10.41 -1.34
CA CYS A 33 7.19 -10.04 -1.43
C CYS A 33 8.11 -11.22 -1.06
N TYR A 34 7.78 -11.98 -0.02
CA TYR A 34 8.51 -13.17 0.38
C TYR A 34 8.62 -14.26 -0.69
N ARG A 35 7.69 -14.29 -1.67
CA ARG A 35 7.76 -15.25 -2.78
C ARG A 35 8.90 -14.94 -3.76
N TYR A 36 9.41 -13.72 -3.74
CA TYR A 36 10.39 -13.21 -4.69
C TYR A 36 11.68 -12.70 -4.02
N ALA A 37 11.65 -12.44 -2.72
CA ALA A 37 12.79 -11.97 -1.94
C ALA A 37 13.76 -13.10 -1.57
N ARG A 38 15.06 -12.77 -1.41
CA ARG A 38 16.09 -13.75 -1.01
C ARG A 38 16.20 -13.93 0.50
N ASN A 39 15.80 -12.91 1.25
CA ASN A 39 15.82 -12.89 2.71
C ASN A 39 14.72 -11.93 3.22
N GLN A 40 14.58 -11.81 4.55
CA GLN A 40 13.58 -10.94 5.16
C GLN A 40 13.80 -9.45 4.84
N ALA A 41 15.04 -8.96 4.90
CA ALA A 41 15.32 -7.55 4.63
C ALA A 41 14.94 -7.18 3.19
N ASP A 42 15.28 -8.03 2.23
CA ASP A 42 14.88 -7.85 0.82
C ASP A 42 13.35 -7.77 0.69
N ALA A 43 12.59 -8.61 1.42
CA ALA A 43 11.13 -8.59 1.37
C ALA A 43 10.54 -7.30 1.96
N GLU A 44 11.12 -6.82 3.05
CA GLU A 44 10.74 -5.55 3.70
C GLU A 44 11.05 -4.35 2.80
N ASP A 45 12.20 -4.34 2.13
CA ASP A 45 12.57 -3.28 1.17
C ASP A 45 11.63 -3.26 -0.05
N MET A 46 11.35 -4.43 -0.63
CA MET A 46 10.39 -4.57 -1.73
C MET A 46 9.00 -4.07 -1.33
N LEU A 47 8.56 -4.37 -0.10
CA LEU A 47 7.29 -3.89 0.44
C LEU A 47 7.29 -2.37 0.54
N GLN A 48 8.35 -1.77 1.09
CA GLN A 48 8.46 -0.33 1.25
C GLN A 48 8.43 0.38 -0.12
N GLU A 49 9.23 -0.07 -1.09
CA GLU A 49 9.21 0.47 -2.45
C GLU A 49 7.84 0.33 -3.12
N GLY A 50 7.16 -0.81 -2.92
CA GLY A 50 5.82 -1.06 -3.40
C GLY A 50 4.82 -0.02 -2.87
N PHE A 51 4.82 0.22 -1.56
CA PHE A 51 3.94 1.23 -0.97
C PHE A 51 4.30 2.65 -1.38
N MET A 52 5.59 2.99 -1.55
CA MET A 52 5.99 4.29 -2.10
C MET A 52 5.39 4.51 -3.50
N LYS A 53 5.40 3.49 -4.36
CA LYS A 53 4.77 3.54 -5.70
C LYS A 53 3.25 3.65 -5.61
N VAL A 54 2.61 2.96 -4.66
CA VAL A 54 1.16 3.07 -4.44
C VAL A 54 0.80 4.50 -4.04
N PHE A 55 1.49 5.08 -3.06
CA PHE A 55 1.19 6.45 -2.60
C PHE A 55 1.48 7.49 -3.67
N SER A 56 2.55 7.34 -4.45
CA SER A 56 2.85 8.30 -5.53
C SER A 56 1.84 8.23 -6.68
N GLN A 57 1.22 7.07 -6.92
CA GLN A 57 0.27 6.86 -8.03
C GLN A 57 -1.20 6.78 -7.59
N ILE A 58 -1.51 6.97 -6.30
CA ILE A 58 -2.88 6.84 -5.76
C ILE A 58 -3.89 7.79 -6.41
N HIS A 59 -3.42 8.89 -7.00
CA HIS A 59 -4.24 9.85 -7.75
C HIS A 59 -4.78 9.27 -9.08
N GLN A 60 -4.10 8.26 -9.65
CA GLN A 60 -4.53 7.59 -10.89
C GLN A 60 -5.60 6.53 -10.64
N PHE A 61 -5.72 6.06 -9.40
CA PHE A 61 -6.72 5.08 -9.03
C PHE A 61 -8.12 5.72 -9.14
N LYS A 62 -8.99 5.21 -10.00
CA LYS A 62 -10.32 5.81 -10.25
C LYS A 62 -11.36 5.47 -9.19
N GLY A 63 -11.07 4.53 -8.27
CA GLY A 63 -12.05 4.03 -7.30
C GLY A 63 -13.03 3.01 -7.89
N ASP A 64 -12.86 2.65 -9.16
CA ASP A 64 -13.66 1.63 -9.84
C ASP A 64 -12.97 0.26 -9.62
N GLY A 65 -13.32 -0.41 -8.51
CA GLY A 65 -12.71 -1.67 -8.06
C GLY A 65 -12.10 -1.57 -6.65
N SER A 66 -11.71 -2.72 -6.08
CA SER A 66 -10.94 -2.76 -4.82
C SER A 66 -9.45 -2.66 -5.10
N LEU A 67 -8.68 -2.13 -4.14
CA LEU A 67 -7.21 -2.15 -4.19
C LEU A 67 -6.64 -3.58 -4.23
N GLU A 68 -7.43 -4.58 -3.86
CA GLU A 68 -7.01 -5.98 -3.87
C GLU A 68 -7.28 -6.71 -5.20
N GLY A 69 -7.92 -6.04 -6.18
CA GLY A 69 -8.39 -6.64 -7.43
C GLY A 69 -9.89 -6.84 -7.45
#